data_AF-A2HJE9-F1
#
_entry.id   AF-A2HJE9-F1
#
_cell.length_a   1.000
_cell.length_b   1.000
_cell.length_c   1.000
_cell.angle_alpha   90.00
_cell.angle_beta   90.00
_cell.angle_gamma   90.00
#
_symmetry.space_group_name_H-M   'P 1'
#
loop_
_entity.id
_entity.type
_entity.pdbx_description
1 polymer ?
#
loop_
_entity_poly.entity_id
_entity_poly.type
_entity_poly.pdbx_seq_one_letter_code
_entity_poly.pdbx_strand_id
1 'polypeptide(L)'
;MQNPAPQFQSQSKRDQEFEEGLNRLRKDYATAPMEDDRLSVSSLKSTDSTRTTDSVRDREDYLKQSERLFILQPFTVGALKNMRNYEGQTPAGDRKTDVLARAVQLVKTKTEIVDFILAACPYK
;
A
#
# COMPACT_ATOMS: atom_id res chain seq x y z
N MET A 1 -56.85 -18.51 -4.06
CA MET A 1 -56.32 -17.48 -3.15
C MET A 1 -55.13 -16.83 -3.84
N GLN A 2 -55.14 -15.51 -4.04
CA GLN A 2 -54.08 -14.79 -4.77
C GLN A 2 -53.62 -13.58 -3.95
N ASN A 3 -52.31 -13.50 -3.70
CA ASN A 3 -51.61 -12.50 -2.88
C ASN A 3 -51.78 -11.05 -3.37
N PRO A 4 -51.85 -10.05 -2.47
CA PRO A 4 -51.58 -8.65 -2.81
C PRO A 4 -50.07 -8.32 -2.68
N ALA A 5 -49.55 -7.53 -3.61
CA ALA A 5 -48.14 -7.14 -3.73
C ALA A 5 -47.69 -6.16 -2.62
N PRO A 6 -46.40 -6.16 -2.20
CA PRO A 6 -45.88 -5.24 -1.21
C PRO A 6 -45.64 -3.83 -1.80
N GLN A 7 -46.10 -2.82 -1.06
CA GLN A 7 -46.08 -1.39 -1.42
C GLN A 7 -44.65 -0.80 -1.42
N PHE A 8 -44.27 -0.19 -2.54
CA PHE A 8 -43.02 0.55 -2.79
C PHE A 8 -42.94 1.94 -2.13
N GLN A 9 -43.61 2.18 -1.00
CA GLN A 9 -43.68 3.53 -0.39
C GLN A 9 -42.57 3.84 0.64
N SER A 10 -41.75 2.85 1.01
CA SER A 10 -40.73 3.03 2.07
C SER A 10 -39.38 3.57 1.59
N GLN A 11 -39.11 3.59 0.27
CA GLN A 11 -37.82 4.01 -0.27
C GLN A 11 -37.69 5.54 -0.30
N SER A 12 -38.74 6.25 -0.73
CA SER A 12 -38.75 7.71 -0.84
C SER A 12 -38.55 8.44 0.50
N LYS A 13 -38.98 7.85 1.62
CA LYS A 13 -38.79 8.46 2.95
C LYS A 13 -37.33 8.40 3.41
N ARG A 14 -36.64 7.29 3.13
CA ARG A 14 -35.21 7.14 3.47
C ARG A 14 -34.33 8.07 2.64
N ASP A 15 -34.64 8.20 1.36
CA ASP A 15 -33.88 9.09 0.47
C ASP A 15 -34.07 10.56 0.87
N GLN A 16 -35.28 10.92 1.35
CA GLN A 16 -35.56 12.25 1.89
C GLN A 16 -34.81 12.52 3.20
N GLU A 17 -34.83 11.60 4.16
CA GLU A 17 -34.08 11.72 5.42
C GLU A 17 -32.56 11.83 5.18
N PHE A 18 -32.06 11.13 4.17
CA PHE A 18 -30.64 11.16 3.78
C PHE A 18 -30.23 12.53 3.22
N GLU A 19 -31.01 13.10 2.30
CA GLU A 19 -30.71 14.43 1.73
C GLU A 19 -30.88 15.55 2.77
N GLU A 20 -31.85 15.44 3.68
CA GLU A 20 -32.00 16.35 4.81
C GLU A 20 -30.79 16.27 5.76
N GLY A 21 -30.28 15.07 6.03
CA GLY A 21 -29.06 14.86 6.83
C GLY A 21 -27.81 15.49 6.20
N LEU A 22 -27.62 15.33 4.88
CA LEU A 22 -26.52 15.97 4.16
C LEU A 22 -26.64 17.50 4.18
N ASN A 23 -27.84 18.04 4.00
CA ASN A 23 -28.07 19.48 4.06
C ASN A 23 -27.83 20.07 5.46
N ARG A 24 -28.15 19.32 6.52
CA ARG A 24 -27.79 19.70 7.90
C ARG A 24 -26.27 19.75 8.08
N LEU A 25 -25.54 18.75 7.59
CA LEU A 25 -24.08 18.70 7.68
C LEU A 25 -23.41 19.87 6.95
N ARG A 26 -23.86 20.21 5.74
CA ARG A 26 -23.37 21.37 4.98
C ARG A 26 -23.56 22.68 5.75
N LYS A 27 -24.70 22.85 6.43
CA LYS A 27 -25.00 24.03 7.26
C LYS A 27 -24.09 24.10 8.49
N ASP A 28 -23.94 22.99 9.21
CA ASP A 28 -23.11 22.92 10.42
C ASP A 28 -21.65 23.35 10.12
N TYR A 29 -21.09 22.92 8.97
CA TYR A 29 -19.74 23.32 8.55
C TYR A 29 -19.66 24.74 7.96
N ALA A 30 -20.68 25.22 7.25
CA ALA A 30 -20.67 26.56 6.65
C ALA A 30 -20.71 27.69 7.70
N THR A 31 -21.28 27.42 8.87
CA THR A 31 -21.34 28.39 9.99
C THR A 31 -20.27 28.18 11.05
N ALA A 32 -19.38 27.19 10.88
CA ALA A 32 -18.23 27.04 11.76
C ALA A 32 -17.29 28.23 11.53
N PRO A 33 -17.01 29.07 12.55
CA PRO A 33 -16.02 30.13 12.40
C PRO A 33 -14.68 29.47 12.07
N MET A 34 -14.12 29.78 10.89
CA MET A 34 -12.73 29.43 10.62
C MET A 34 -11.90 30.20 11.63
N GLU A 35 -11.31 29.49 12.60
CA GLU A 35 -10.45 30.12 13.60
C GLU A 35 -9.28 30.78 12.87
N ASP A 36 -9.23 32.09 13.06
CA ASP A 36 -8.31 33.04 12.46
C ASP A 36 -6.85 32.62 12.69
N ASP A 37 -6.09 32.61 11.59
CA ASP A 37 -4.69 32.27 11.45
C ASP A 37 -3.80 33.31 12.16
N ARG A 38 -3.82 33.33 13.50
CA ARG A 38 -3.02 34.25 14.34
C ARG A 38 -2.04 33.50 15.25
N LEU A 39 -1.34 32.50 14.71
CA LEU A 39 -0.19 31.93 15.39
C LEU A 39 0.97 32.94 15.36
N SER A 40 1.11 33.62 16.50
CA SER A 40 2.17 34.54 16.85
C SER A 40 3.56 33.96 16.57
N VAL A 41 4.35 34.76 15.89
CA VAL A 41 5.78 34.63 15.71
C VAL A 41 6.46 34.76 17.07
N SER A 42 6.75 33.65 17.75
CA SER A 42 7.66 33.66 18.89
C SER A 42 8.33 32.30 19.11
N SER A 43 9.61 32.26 18.76
CA SER A 43 10.64 31.30 19.17
C SER A 43 10.33 29.81 19.01
N LEU A 44 10.38 29.34 17.77
CA LEU A 44 10.80 27.95 17.51
C LEU A 44 12.27 27.83 17.92
N LYS A 45 12.48 27.31 19.13
CA LYS A 45 13.77 26.79 19.60
C LYS A 45 14.15 25.65 18.65
N SER A 46 15.00 25.95 17.68
CA SER A 46 15.64 24.94 16.82
C SER A 46 16.47 24.03 17.71
N THR A 47 16.08 22.76 17.79
CA THR A 47 16.99 21.69 18.19
C THR A 47 16.92 20.62 17.12
N ASP A 48 18.00 20.56 16.34
CA ASP A 48 18.51 19.43 15.56
C ASP A 48 17.46 18.41 15.08
N SER A 49 16.87 18.69 13.92
CA SER A 49 16.34 17.62 13.08
C SER A 49 17.26 17.51 11.87
N THR A 50 18.24 16.60 11.95
CA THR A 50 19.06 16.20 10.81
C THR A 50 18.17 15.42 9.83
N ARG A 51 17.37 16.14 9.04
CA ARG A 51 16.71 15.57 7.85
C ARG A 51 17.78 15.43 6.78
N THR A 52 18.47 14.28 6.75
CA THR A 52 19.31 13.94 5.60
C THR A 52 18.44 13.84 4.35
N THR A 53 18.90 14.53 3.33
CA THR A 53 18.40 14.54 1.97
C THR A 53 18.52 13.16 1.35
N ASP A 54 17.42 12.41 1.27
CA ASP A 54 17.32 11.23 0.37
C ASP A 54 15.98 11.18 -0.36
N SER A 55 15.37 12.34 -0.55
CA SER A 55 14.23 12.49 -1.43
C SER A 55 14.75 12.69 -2.85
N VAL A 56 14.36 11.79 -3.77
CA VAL A 56 14.05 12.00 -5.21
C VAL A 56 14.54 10.86 -6.14
N ARG A 57 15.29 9.83 -5.66
CA ARG A 57 15.74 8.74 -6.56
C ARG A 57 15.21 7.33 -6.32
N ASP A 58 14.42 7.08 -5.26
CA ASP A 58 14.27 5.70 -4.77
C ASP A 58 12.84 5.26 -4.40
N ARG A 59 11.79 5.87 -4.98
CA ARG A 59 10.39 5.42 -4.73
C ARG A 59 9.78 4.64 -5.88
N GLU A 60 10.10 4.96 -7.13
CA GLU A 60 9.56 4.23 -8.29
C GLU A 60 10.13 2.82 -8.44
N ASP A 61 11.32 2.56 -7.91
CA ASP A 61 12.01 1.28 -8.07
C ASP A 61 11.71 0.29 -6.96
N TYR A 62 11.20 0.73 -5.81
CA TYR A 62 10.75 -0.17 -4.76
C TYR A 62 9.46 -0.91 -5.15
N LEU A 63 9.48 -2.22 -4.97
CA LEU A 63 8.32 -3.09 -5.19
C LEU A 63 7.60 -3.37 -3.87
N LYS A 64 6.28 -3.19 -3.88
CA LYS A 64 5.40 -3.63 -2.79
C LYS A 64 5.56 -5.13 -2.58
N GLN A 65 5.31 -5.60 -1.37
CA GLN A 65 5.40 -7.03 -1.04
C GLN A 65 4.49 -7.88 -1.95
N SER A 66 3.29 -7.40 -2.25
CA SER A 66 2.35 -8.07 -3.15
C SER A 66 2.88 -8.20 -4.58
N GLU A 67 3.60 -7.19 -5.09
CA GLU A 67 4.20 -7.21 -6.43
C GLU A 67 5.35 -8.21 -6.48
N ARG A 68 6.23 -8.19 -5.47
CA ARG A 68 7.32 -9.18 -5.34
C ARG A 68 6.78 -10.59 -5.24
N LEU A 69 5.72 -10.78 -4.45
CA LEU A 69 5.05 -12.08 -4.33
C LEU A 69 4.47 -12.53 -5.68
N PHE A 70 3.76 -11.65 -6.37
CA PHE A 70 3.15 -11.95 -7.67
C PHE A 70 4.20 -12.37 -8.72
N ILE A 71 5.33 -11.65 -8.78
CA ILE A 71 6.43 -11.96 -9.70
C ILE A 71 7.08 -13.30 -9.36
N LEU A 72 7.31 -13.59 -8.07
CA LEU A 72 8.06 -14.78 -7.63
C LEU A 72 7.21 -16.05 -7.49
N GLN A 73 5.88 -15.92 -7.32
CA GLN A 73 4.94 -17.04 -7.16
C GLN A 73 4.99 -18.13 -8.25
N PRO A 74 5.10 -17.82 -9.57
CA PRO A 74 5.09 -18.83 -10.63
C PRO A 74 6.37 -19.69 -10.65
N PHE A 75 7.47 -19.26 -10.01
CA PHE A 75 8.70 -20.03 -10.01
C PHE A 75 8.60 -21.32 -9.20
N THR A 76 9.35 -22.34 -9.62
CA THR A 76 9.47 -23.60 -8.90
C THR A 76 10.38 -23.45 -7.68
N VAL A 77 10.26 -24.36 -6.71
CA VAL A 77 11.14 -24.36 -5.52
C VAL A 77 12.62 -24.45 -5.92
N GLY A 78 12.94 -25.29 -6.91
CA GLY A 78 14.32 -25.42 -7.43
C GLY A 78 14.83 -24.12 -8.04
N ALA A 79 14.01 -23.44 -8.84
CA ALA A 79 14.38 -22.15 -9.42
C ALA A 79 14.64 -21.09 -8.33
N LEU A 80 13.73 -20.96 -7.37
CA LEU A 80 13.88 -20.00 -6.26
C LEU A 80 15.15 -20.26 -5.45
N LYS A 81 15.50 -21.53 -5.17
CA LYS A 81 16.73 -21.89 -4.44
C LYS A 81 18.03 -21.60 -5.22
N ASN A 82 17.95 -21.50 -6.54
CA ASN A 82 19.10 -21.18 -7.38
C ASN A 82 19.34 -19.66 -7.52
N MET A 83 18.31 -18.84 -7.25
CA MET A 83 18.43 -17.39 -7.27
C MET A 83 19.27 -16.88 -6.09
N ARG A 84 19.97 -15.76 -6.31
CA ARG A 84 20.93 -15.16 -5.36
C ARG A 84 20.76 -13.65 -5.37
N ASN A 85 20.68 -13.01 -4.20
CA ASN A 85 20.73 -11.53 -4.18
C ASN A 85 22.17 -11.05 -4.41
N TYR A 86 22.37 -9.73 -4.44
CA TYR A 86 23.71 -9.14 -4.61
C TYR A 86 24.71 -9.56 -3.52
N GLU A 87 24.22 -9.96 -2.35
CA GLU A 87 25.03 -10.48 -1.24
C GLU A 87 25.30 -12.00 -1.34
N GLY A 88 24.82 -12.67 -2.39
CA GLY A 88 24.96 -14.12 -2.57
C GLY A 88 24.01 -14.98 -1.73
N GLN A 89 23.07 -14.37 -1.02
CA GLN A 89 22.07 -15.07 -0.21
C GLN A 89 21.03 -15.75 -1.10
N THR A 90 20.65 -16.97 -0.73
CA THR A 90 19.59 -17.76 -1.38
C THR A 90 18.42 -17.96 -0.41
N PRO A 91 17.18 -18.00 -0.90
CA PRO A 91 16.03 -18.30 -0.06
C PRO A 91 16.06 -19.77 0.40
N ALA A 92 16.25 -19.94 1.70
CA ALA A 92 16.23 -21.25 2.36
C ALA A 92 14.83 -21.65 2.82
N GLY A 93 14.57 -22.96 2.89
CA GLY A 93 13.32 -23.54 3.39
C GLY A 93 13.00 -24.91 2.79
N ASP A 94 12.13 -25.64 3.48
CA ASP A 94 11.69 -26.98 3.07
C ASP A 94 10.43 -26.93 2.20
N ARG A 95 9.46 -26.07 2.56
CA ARG A 95 8.21 -25.91 1.82
C ARG A 95 8.30 -24.76 0.82
N LYS A 96 7.53 -24.85 -0.28
CA LYS A 96 7.44 -23.78 -1.29
C LYS A 96 7.07 -22.43 -0.67
N THR A 97 6.16 -22.42 0.29
CA THR A 97 5.71 -21.22 1.01
C THR A 97 6.85 -20.51 1.72
N ASP A 98 7.73 -21.27 2.37
CA ASP A 98 8.83 -20.73 3.18
C ASP A 98 9.91 -20.15 2.28
N VAL A 99 10.28 -20.90 1.24
CA VAL A 99 11.24 -20.45 0.21
C VAL A 99 10.73 -19.18 -0.48
N LEU A 100 9.45 -19.13 -0.86
CA LEU A 100 8.84 -17.95 -1.48
C LEU A 100 8.82 -16.76 -0.52
N ALA A 101 8.44 -16.96 0.75
CA ALA A 101 8.43 -15.89 1.75
C ALA A 101 9.83 -15.31 1.97
N ARG A 102 10.87 -16.16 2.02
CA ARG A 102 12.27 -15.72 2.10
C ARG A 102 12.72 -15.02 0.83
N ALA A 103 12.38 -15.53 -0.35
CA ALA A 103 12.73 -14.88 -1.62
C ALA A 103 12.14 -13.47 -1.72
N VAL A 104 10.87 -13.30 -1.30
CA VAL A 104 10.21 -11.99 -1.23
C VAL A 104 10.88 -11.05 -0.22
N GLN A 105 11.52 -11.57 0.84
CA GLN A 105 12.26 -10.75 1.80
C GLN A 105 13.61 -10.26 1.26
N LEU A 106 14.28 -11.08 0.43
CA LEU A 106 15.62 -10.82 -0.11
C LEU A 106 15.68 -9.74 -1.18
N VAL A 107 14.55 -9.44 -1.84
CA VAL A 107 14.45 -8.40 -2.87
C VAL A 107 13.50 -7.30 -2.43
N LYS A 108 13.84 -6.05 -2.68
CA LYS A 108 13.03 -4.85 -2.40
C LYS A 108 12.75 -4.05 -3.65
N THR A 109 13.73 -3.95 -4.55
CA THR A 109 13.63 -3.11 -5.75
C THR A 109 13.45 -3.92 -7.04
N LYS A 110 13.04 -3.24 -8.11
CA LYS A 110 12.96 -3.79 -9.48
C LYS A 110 14.32 -4.30 -9.97
N THR A 111 15.39 -3.60 -9.65
CA THR A 111 16.75 -4.01 -10.04
C THR A 111 17.16 -5.27 -9.28
N GLU A 112 16.94 -5.30 -7.97
CA GLU A 112 17.26 -6.48 -7.15
C GLU A 112 16.49 -7.72 -7.61
N ILE A 113 15.20 -7.60 -7.98
CA ILE A 113 14.45 -8.77 -8.48
C ILE A 113 14.97 -9.26 -9.83
N VAL A 114 15.42 -8.36 -10.70
CA VAL A 114 16.03 -8.72 -11.99
C VAL A 114 17.38 -9.41 -11.75
N ASP A 115 18.26 -8.81 -10.96
CA ASP A 115 19.57 -9.39 -10.61
C ASP A 115 19.41 -10.76 -9.94
N PHE A 116 18.44 -10.87 -9.03
CA PHE A 116 18.12 -12.10 -8.32
C PHE A 116 17.72 -13.23 -9.27
N ILE A 117 16.88 -12.93 -10.25
CA ILE A 117 16.44 -13.89 -11.27
C ILE A 117 17.58 -14.23 -12.23
N LEU A 118 18.34 -13.23 -12.69
CA LEU A 118 19.45 -13.43 -13.63
C LEU A 118 20.59 -14.27 -13.03
N ALA A 119 20.83 -14.17 -11.72
CA ALA A 119 21.83 -15.00 -11.04
C ALA A 119 21.50 -16.51 -11.08
N ALA A 120 20.24 -16.89 -11.32
CA ALA A 120 19.86 -18.29 -11.53
C ALA A 120 20.16 -18.79 -12.95
N CYS A 121 20.49 -17.89 -13.89
CA CYS A 121 20.88 -18.25 -15.25
C CYS A 121 22.42 -18.42 -15.32
N PRO A 122 22.94 -19.61 -15.68
CA PRO A 122 24.37 -19.75 -15.91
C PRO A 122 24.78 -18.87 -17.09
N TYR A 123 25.77 -18.00 -16.88
CA TYR A 123 26.48 -17.34 -17.98
C TYR A 123 27.17 -18.45 -18.78
N LYS A 124 26.71 -18.67 -20.01
CA LYS A 124 27.34 -19.59 -20.97
C LYS A 124 28.63 -19.01 -21.51
#